data_AF-A0A834NHI1-F1
#
_entry.id   AF-A0A834NHI1-F1
#
_cell.length_a   1.000
_cell.length_b   1.000
_cell.length_c   1.000
_cell.angle_alpha   90.00
_cell.angle_beta   90.00
_cell.angle_gamma   90.00
#
_symmetry.space_group_name_H-M   'P 1'
#
loop_
_entity.id
_entity.type
_entity.pdbx_description
1 polymer ?
#
loop_
_entity_poly.entity_id
_entity_poly.type
_entity_poly.pdbx_seq_one_letter_code
_entity_poly.pdbx_strand_id
1 'polypeptide(L)'
;MGIDINHKHDRKVRRTEPKSQDVYLRLLVKLYRFLARRTNAKFNQIILKRLFMSKIHRPPISLARIVRFMKKTGRENCIAVIVGTVTDDARIFEVPKLTVCALRITEKARGRILKAGGEIITFDQLALRSPTGKKTVLMQGRRNAREAVKHFGPAPGVPHSHTKPLVLSKGRKFERARGRSLILELLDYIKSPTREKNDANRAINIRELQKTMNLAGSFIRLFKED
;
A
#
# COMPACT_ATOMS: atom_id res chain seq x y z
N MET A 1 47.20 -20.52 -6.17
CA MET A 1 46.97 -19.11 -5.76
C MET A 1 45.52 -18.97 -5.30
N GLY A 2 45.28 -18.46 -4.09
CA GLY A 2 43.93 -18.09 -3.66
C GLY A 2 43.55 -16.75 -4.28
N ILE A 3 42.33 -16.64 -4.80
CA ILE A 3 41.79 -15.39 -5.35
C ILE A 3 41.03 -14.71 -4.22
N ASP A 4 41.42 -13.48 -3.87
CA ASP A 4 40.70 -12.66 -2.89
C ASP A 4 39.46 -12.05 -3.55
N ILE A 5 38.33 -12.73 -3.41
CA ILE A 5 37.03 -12.31 -3.93
C ILE A 5 36.00 -12.21 -2.82
N ASN A 6 35.19 -11.16 -2.87
CA ASN A 6 34.14 -10.91 -1.90
C ASN A 6 32.88 -11.75 -2.21
N HIS A 7 32.69 -12.82 -1.43
CA HIS A 7 31.57 -13.76 -1.59
C HIS A 7 30.25 -13.33 -0.93
N LYS A 8 30.17 -12.14 -0.31
CA LYS A 8 29.02 -11.72 0.52
C LYS A 8 27.68 -11.70 -0.24
N HIS A 9 27.70 -11.47 -1.55
CA HIS A 9 26.50 -11.25 -2.36
C HIS A 9 26.30 -12.27 -3.50
N ASP A 10 27.06 -13.36 -3.50
CA ASP A 10 26.96 -14.40 -4.52
C ASP A 10 25.57 -15.07 -4.51
N ARG A 11 25.03 -15.30 -3.30
CA ARG A 11 23.68 -15.85 -3.13
C ARG A 11 22.61 -14.78 -3.31
N LYS A 12 21.98 -14.76 -4.48
CA LYS A 12 20.85 -13.86 -4.79
C LYS A 12 19.56 -14.33 -4.12
N VAL A 13 18.99 -13.50 -3.24
CA VAL A 13 17.71 -13.79 -2.55
C VAL A 13 16.53 -13.53 -3.49
N ARG A 14 16.06 -14.59 -4.16
CA ARG A 14 14.88 -14.55 -5.02
C ARG A 14 14.16 -15.89 -5.01
N ARG A 15 12.86 -15.87 -5.30
CA ARG A 15 12.09 -17.11 -5.47
C ARG A 15 12.25 -17.66 -6.88
N THR A 16 12.63 -18.92 -6.98
CA THR A 16 12.74 -19.69 -8.22
C THR A 16 11.49 -20.55 -8.48
N GLU A 17 10.68 -20.79 -7.43
CA GLU A 17 9.45 -21.57 -7.48
C GLU A 17 8.43 -21.04 -6.46
N PRO A 18 7.13 -21.37 -6.58
CA PRO A 18 6.15 -21.01 -5.57
C PRO A 18 6.37 -21.88 -4.31
N LYS A 19 6.40 -21.25 -3.13
CA LYS A 19 6.44 -21.96 -1.83
C LYS A 19 5.15 -22.80 -1.58
N SER A 20 4.07 -22.51 -2.30
CA SER A 20 2.78 -23.21 -2.15
C SER A 20 2.86 -24.64 -2.74
N GLN A 21 2.18 -25.58 -2.08
CA GLN A 21 2.01 -26.96 -2.54
C GLN A 21 0.77 -27.15 -3.43
N ASP A 22 -0.02 -26.10 -3.67
CA ASP A 22 -1.20 -26.12 -4.55
C ASP A 22 -0.84 -26.60 -5.96
N VAL A 23 -1.44 -27.71 -6.38
CA VAL A 23 -1.20 -28.40 -7.65
C VAL A 23 -1.58 -27.51 -8.84
N TYR A 24 -2.71 -26.80 -8.77
CA TYR A 24 -3.17 -25.94 -9.87
C TYR A 24 -2.21 -24.78 -10.12
N LEU A 25 -1.70 -24.17 -9.05
CA LEU A 25 -0.69 -23.12 -9.15
C LEU A 25 0.61 -23.65 -9.77
N ARG A 26 1.02 -24.87 -9.42
CA ARG A 26 2.22 -25.51 -9.98
C ARG A 26 2.07 -25.84 -11.46
N LEU A 27 0.90 -26.28 -11.90
CA LEU A 27 0.60 -26.50 -13.31
C LEU A 27 0.69 -25.20 -14.12
N LEU A 28 0.09 -24.11 -13.63
CA LEU A 28 0.22 -22.79 -14.25
C LEU A 28 1.67 -22.32 -14.30
N VAL A 29 2.45 -22.56 -13.25
CA VAL A 29 3.89 -22.25 -13.23
C VAL A 29 4.64 -23.04 -14.30
N LYS A 30 4.37 -24.34 -14.47
CA LYS A 30 5.00 -25.16 -15.52
C LYS A 30 4.69 -24.58 -16.91
N LEU A 31 3.43 -24.23 -17.17
CA LEU A 31 2.99 -23.60 -18.41
C LEU A 31 3.72 -22.27 -18.68
N TYR A 32 3.72 -21.34 -17.72
CA TYR A 32 4.38 -20.05 -17.90
C TYR A 32 5.90 -20.13 -17.91
N ARG A 33 6.50 -21.16 -17.29
CA ARG A 33 7.94 -21.45 -17.39
C ARG A 33 8.31 -21.92 -18.80
N PHE A 34 7.47 -22.73 -19.44
CA PHE A 34 7.63 -23.10 -20.84
C PHE A 34 7.51 -21.86 -21.75
N LEU A 35 6.42 -21.08 -21.61
CA LEU A 35 6.20 -19.89 -22.43
C LEU A 35 7.31 -18.85 -22.26
N ALA A 36 7.72 -18.54 -21.03
CA ALA A 36 8.76 -17.56 -20.76
C ALA A 36 10.11 -17.93 -21.39
N ARG A 37 10.40 -19.22 -21.52
CA ARG A 37 11.63 -19.72 -22.16
C ARG A 37 11.55 -19.72 -23.69
N ARG A 38 10.37 -19.99 -24.27
CA ARG A 38 10.22 -20.20 -25.73
C ARG A 38 9.77 -18.98 -26.53
N THR A 39 9.07 -18.02 -25.91
CA THR A 39 8.44 -16.89 -26.62
C THR A 39 9.23 -15.58 -26.55
N ASN A 40 10.27 -15.49 -25.72
CA ASN A 40 11.05 -14.26 -25.47
C ASN A 40 10.23 -13.02 -25.04
N ALA A 41 8.94 -13.16 -24.73
CA ALA A 41 8.08 -12.07 -24.28
C ALA A 41 8.33 -11.73 -22.80
N LYS A 42 8.67 -10.46 -22.51
CA LYS A 42 8.84 -9.95 -21.12
C LYS A 42 7.58 -10.17 -20.28
N PHE A 43 6.39 -10.14 -20.89
CA PHE A 43 5.10 -10.39 -20.24
C PHE A 43 5.08 -11.74 -19.50
N ASN A 44 5.47 -12.83 -20.16
CA ASN A 44 5.47 -14.18 -19.58
C ASN A 44 6.47 -14.32 -18.44
N GLN A 45 7.65 -13.69 -18.58
CA GLN A 45 8.64 -13.65 -17.50
C GLN A 45 8.10 -12.92 -16.26
N ILE A 46 7.32 -11.84 -16.45
CA ILE A 46 6.70 -11.10 -15.34
C ILE A 46 5.59 -11.93 -14.70
N ILE A 47 4.72 -12.60 -15.47
CA ILE A 47 3.68 -13.49 -14.91
C ILE A 47 4.31 -14.60 -14.09
N LEU A 48 5.32 -15.29 -14.63
CA LEU A 48 6.02 -16.37 -13.92
C LEU A 48 6.58 -15.88 -12.58
N LYS A 49 7.29 -14.74 -12.57
CA LYS A 49 7.79 -14.12 -11.34
C LYS A 49 6.67 -13.79 -10.36
N ARG A 50 5.51 -13.34 -10.84
CA ARG A 50 4.35 -13.02 -9.99
C ARG A 50 3.65 -14.27 -9.45
N LEU A 51 3.63 -15.39 -10.17
CA LEU A 51 3.09 -16.65 -9.65
C LEU A 51 3.90 -17.16 -8.43
N PHE A 52 5.20 -16.87 -8.38
CA PHE A 52 6.07 -17.20 -7.23
C PHE A 52 5.85 -16.32 -5.99
N MET A 53 5.23 -15.15 -6.16
CA MET A 53 5.07 -14.18 -5.07
C MET A 53 4.17 -14.73 -3.95
N SER A 54 4.47 -14.34 -2.71
CA SER A 54 3.61 -14.63 -1.56
C SER A 54 2.29 -13.88 -1.65
N LYS A 55 1.30 -14.27 -0.84
CA LYS A 55 -0.01 -13.61 -0.75
C LYS A 55 0.13 -12.12 -0.44
N ILE A 56 1.06 -11.76 0.44
CA ILE A 56 1.38 -10.38 0.81
C ILE A 56 1.77 -9.52 -0.41
N HIS A 57 2.55 -10.07 -1.34
CA HIS A 57 3.00 -9.37 -2.54
C HIS A 57 2.05 -9.52 -3.74
N ARG A 58 0.97 -10.30 -3.57
CA ARG A 58 -0.18 -10.39 -4.48
C ARG A 58 -1.46 -9.86 -3.81
N PRO A 59 -1.49 -8.56 -3.43
CA PRO A 59 -2.66 -7.98 -2.78
C PRO A 59 -3.89 -8.04 -3.69
N PRO A 60 -5.10 -8.15 -3.12
CA PRO A 60 -6.33 -8.11 -3.90
C PRO A 60 -6.49 -6.76 -4.61
N ILE A 61 -7.20 -6.78 -5.73
CA ILE A 61 -7.56 -5.57 -6.50
C ILE A 61 -9.08 -5.42 -6.50
N SER A 62 -9.57 -4.19 -6.32
CA SER A 62 -11.00 -3.89 -6.40
C SER A 62 -11.44 -3.65 -7.85
N LEU A 63 -12.72 -3.93 -8.16
CA LEU A 63 -13.30 -3.62 -9.47
C LEU A 63 -13.12 -2.15 -9.84
N ALA A 64 -13.28 -1.23 -8.89
CA ALA A 64 -13.09 0.20 -9.12
C ALA A 64 -11.71 0.56 -9.65
N ARG A 65 -10.69 -0.10 -9.12
CA ARG A 65 -9.32 0.12 -9.56
C ARG A 65 -9.11 -0.42 -10.96
N ILE A 66 -9.70 -1.57 -11.30
CA ILE A 66 -9.66 -2.15 -12.65
C ILE A 66 -10.30 -1.19 -13.66
N VAL A 67 -11.52 -0.73 -13.39
CA VAL A 67 -12.25 0.21 -14.25
C VAL A 67 -11.43 1.47 -14.49
N ARG A 68 -10.86 2.06 -13.43
CA ARG A 68 -10.03 3.27 -13.56
C ARG A 68 -8.78 3.04 -14.43
N PHE A 69 -8.18 1.85 -14.38
CA PHE A 69 -7.02 1.54 -15.21
C PHE A 69 -7.38 1.28 -16.66
N MET A 70 -8.57 0.74 -16.93
CA MET A 70 -9.07 0.46 -18.28
C MET A 70 -9.63 1.68 -18.98
N LYS A 71 -10.16 2.66 -18.24
CA LYS A 71 -10.58 3.96 -18.78
C LYS A 71 -9.44 4.84 -19.32
N LYS A 72 -8.17 4.45 -19.14
CA LYS A 72 -7.04 5.23 -19.67
C LYS A 72 -6.94 5.08 -21.18
N THR A 73 -6.56 6.15 -21.87
CA THR A 73 -6.41 6.21 -23.32
C THR A 73 -5.52 5.08 -23.85
N GLY A 74 -5.92 4.47 -24.98
CA GLY A 74 -5.17 3.39 -25.64
C GLY A 74 -5.32 2.00 -25.00
N ARG A 75 -6.33 1.79 -24.15
CA ARG A 75 -6.59 0.49 -23.47
C ARG A 75 -7.96 -0.10 -23.78
N GLU A 76 -8.56 0.37 -24.86
CA GLU A 76 -9.81 -0.18 -25.37
C GLU A 76 -9.60 -1.63 -25.78
N ASN A 77 -10.60 -2.46 -25.52
CA ASN A 77 -10.59 -3.90 -25.87
C ASN A 77 -9.37 -4.68 -25.33
N CYS A 78 -8.71 -4.17 -24.30
CA CYS A 78 -7.58 -4.86 -23.66
C CYS A 78 -8.04 -5.77 -22.52
N ILE A 79 -7.32 -6.88 -22.34
CA ILE A 79 -7.59 -7.84 -21.28
C ILE A 79 -6.95 -7.37 -19.97
N ALA A 80 -7.74 -7.29 -18.90
CA ALA A 80 -7.27 -6.99 -17.54
C ALA A 80 -6.57 -8.20 -16.94
N VAL A 81 -5.24 -8.19 -16.80
CA VAL A 81 -4.50 -9.32 -16.26
C VAL A 81 -4.05 -9.05 -14.83
N ILE A 82 -4.53 -9.85 -13.88
CA ILE A 82 -4.23 -9.73 -12.45
C ILE A 82 -3.77 -11.07 -11.89
N VAL A 83 -2.50 -11.16 -11.50
CA VAL A 83 -1.98 -12.33 -10.77
C VAL A 83 -2.33 -12.16 -9.29
N GLY A 84 -3.59 -12.44 -8.93
CA GLY A 84 -4.12 -12.22 -7.59
C GLY A 84 -5.63 -12.43 -7.51
N THR A 85 -6.24 -11.88 -6.47
CA THR A 85 -7.69 -11.93 -6.26
C THR A 85 -8.35 -10.63 -6.70
N VAL A 86 -9.47 -10.73 -7.42
CA VAL A 86 -10.35 -9.60 -7.73
C VAL A 86 -11.51 -9.58 -6.75
N THR A 87 -11.73 -8.41 -6.15
CA THR A 87 -12.74 -8.15 -5.12
C THR A 87 -13.77 -7.14 -5.63
N ASP A 88 -15.01 -7.29 -5.18
CA ASP A 88 -16.08 -6.36 -5.49
C ASP A 88 -15.86 -4.98 -4.84
N ASP A 89 -16.46 -3.95 -5.42
CA ASP A 89 -16.46 -2.59 -4.90
C ASP A 89 -17.87 -2.00 -5.03
N ALA A 90 -18.63 -2.04 -3.94
CA ALA A 90 -20.03 -1.61 -3.90
C ALA A 90 -20.22 -0.10 -4.17
N ARG A 91 -19.16 0.71 -4.07
CA ARG A 91 -19.21 2.17 -4.28
C ARG A 91 -19.36 2.56 -5.75
N ILE A 92 -19.02 1.66 -6.67
CA ILE A 92 -19.30 1.85 -8.08
C ILE A 92 -20.64 1.22 -8.36
N PHE A 93 -21.50 1.89 -9.11
CA PHE A 93 -22.79 1.36 -9.54
C PHE A 93 -22.65 0.63 -10.88
N GLU A 94 -22.06 1.30 -11.86
CA GLU A 94 -21.92 0.78 -13.22
C GLU A 94 -20.54 0.18 -13.48
N VAL A 95 -20.54 -1.06 -13.97
CA VAL A 95 -19.33 -1.76 -14.41
C VAL A 95 -19.36 -1.81 -15.94
N PRO A 96 -18.34 -1.27 -16.65
CA PRO A 96 -18.27 -1.39 -18.09
C PRO A 96 -18.01 -2.85 -18.51
N LYS A 97 -18.25 -3.17 -19.78
CA LYS A 97 -17.86 -4.46 -20.35
C LYS A 97 -16.35 -4.65 -20.27
N LEU A 98 -15.91 -5.67 -19.53
CA LEU A 98 -14.49 -5.93 -19.26
C LEU A 98 -14.18 -7.40 -19.47
N THR A 99 -13.02 -7.67 -20.08
CA THR A 99 -12.43 -9.00 -20.10
C THR A 99 -11.35 -9.09 -19.03
N VAL A 100 -11.55 -9.92 -18.00
CA VAL A 100 -10.70 -10.00 -16.82
C VAL A 100 -10.07 -11.39 -16.67
N CYS A 101 -8.75 -11.44 -16.64
CA CYS A 101 -7.97 -12.62 -16.28
C CYS A 101 -7.45 -12.51 -14.84
N ALA A 102 -7.80 -13.47 -13.99
CA ALA A 102 -7.33 -13.51 -12.60
C ALA A 102 -7.16 -14.93 -12.04
N LEU A 103 -6.47 -15.05 -10.91
CA LEU A 103 -6.35 -16.35 -10.21
C LEU A 103 -7.63 -16.69 -9.45
N ARG A 104 -8.22 -15.70 -8.80
CA ARG A 104 -9.47 -15.83 -8.04
C ARG A 104 -10.30 -14.57 -8.21
N ILE A 105 -11.61 -14.73 -8.27
CA ILE A 105 -12.58 -13.63 -8.35
C ILE A 105 -13.66 -13.92 -7.32
N THR A 106 -13.98 -12.94 -6.47
CA THR A 106 -15.07 -13.08 -5.51
C THR A 106 -16.41 -13.19 -6.23
N GLU A 107 -17.34 -13.97 -5.71
CA GLU A 107 -18.64 -14.26 -6.33
C GLU A 107 -19.42 -13.00 -6.72
N LYS A 108 -19.54 -12.01 -5.82
CA LYS A 108 -20.18 -10.72 -6.11
C LYS A 108 -19.53 -10.00 -7.29
N ALA A 109 -18.20 -9.98 -7.34
CA ALA A 109 -17.47 -9.37 -8.45
C ALA A 109 -17.70 -10.13 -9.77
N ARG A 110 -17.75 -11.47 -9.72
CA ARG A 110 -18.05 -12.33 -10.86
C ARG A 110 -19.44 -12.00 -11.42
N GLY A 111 -20.47 -11.97 -10.57
CA GLY A 111 -21.84 -11.66 -10.98
C GLY A 111 -21.95 -10.29 -11.65
N ARG A 112 -21.27 -9.26 -11.13
CA ARG A 112 -21.29 -7.92 -11.71
C ARG A 112 -20.57 -7.80 -13.05
N ILE A 113 -19.43 -8.47 -13.22
CA ILE A 113 -18.73 -8.49 -14.51
C ILE A 113 -19.58 -9.19 -15.57
N LEU A 114 -20.14 -10.35 -15.24
CA LEU A 114 -20.99 -11.11 -16.18
C LEU A 114 -22.29 -10.36 -16.51
N LYS A 115 -22.92 -9.71 -15.52
CA LYS A 115 -24.10 -8.87 -15.73
C LYS A 115 -23.83 -7.70 -16.70
N ALA A 116 -22.62 -7.14 -16.67
CA ALA A 116 -22.19 -6.10 -17.61
C ALA A 116 -21.83 -6.64 -19.01
N GLY A 117 -22.05 -7.95 -19.28
CA GLY A 117 -21.65 -8.61 -20.53
C GLY A 117 -20.13 -8.78 -20.66
N GLY A 118 -19.39 -8.64 -19.56
CA GLY A 118 -17.95 -8.88 -19.50
C GLY A 118 -17.62 -10.37 -19.47
N GLU A 119 -16.33 -10.68 -19.64
CA GLU A 119 -15.84 -12.04 -19.68
C GLU A 119 -14.77 -12.28 -18.61
N ILE A 120 -14.78 -13.45 -18.00
CA ILE A 120 -13.82 -13.87 -17.00
C ILE A 120 -13.01 -15.03 -17.55
N ILE A 121 -11.69 -14.87 -17.56
CA ILE A 121 -10.75 -15.80 -18.19
C ILE A 121 -9.75 -16.32 -17.14
N THR A 122 -9.31 -17.56 -17.28
CA THR A 122 -8.22 -18.13 -16.49
C THR A 122 -6.85 -17.96 -17.16
N PHE A 123 -5.76 -18.20 -16.43
CA PHE A 123 -4.42 -17.97 -16.96
C PHE A 123 -4.01 -18.95 -18.08
N ASP A 124 -4.56 -20.16 -18.07
CA ASP A 124 -4.44 -21.15 -19.13
C ASP A 124 -5.18 -20.70 -20.41
N GLN A 125 -6.42 -20.24 -20.30
CA GLN A 125 -7.17 -19.68 -21.42
C GLN A 125 -6.51 -18.41 -21.97
N LEU A 126 -5.95 -17.55 -21.10
CA LEU A 126 -5.19 -16.37 -21.53
C LEU A 126 -3.95 -16.77 -22.35
N ALA A 127 -3.25 -17.83 -21.94
CA ALA A 127 -2.09 -18.32 -22.66
C ALA A 127 -2.43 -18.81 -24.07
N LEU A 128 -3.63 -19.40 -24.26
CA LEU A 128 -4.12 -19.79 -25.59
C LEU A 128 -4.48 -18.56 -26.45
N ARG A 129 -5.20 -17.58 -25.89
CA ARG A 129 -5.64 -16.39 -26.64
C ARG A 129 -4.52 -15.42 -26.97
N SER A 130 -3.55 -15.25 -26.08
CA SER A 130 -2.51 -14.24 -26.19
C SER A 130 -1.19 -14.75 -25.58
N PRO A 131 -0.54 -15.72 -26.22
CA PRO A 131 0.69 -16.34 -25.70
C PRO A 131 1.85 -15.36 -25.56
N THR A 132 1.83 -14.25 -26.30
CA THR A 132 2.83 -13.16 -26.22
C THR A 132 2.41 -12.01 -25.29
N GLY A 133 1.17 -12.00 -24.81
CA GLY A 133 0.62 -10.92 -23.98
C GLY A 133 0.15 -9.67 -24.76
N LYS A 134 -0.06 -9.77 -26.08
CA LYS A 134 -0.62 -8.66 -26.89
C LYS A 134 -1.99 -8.21 -26.36
N LYS A 135 -2.26 -6.90 -26.41
CA LYS A 135 -3.51 -6.27 -25.92
C LYS A 135 -3.87 -6.65 -24.48
N THR A 136 -2.87 -6.83 -23.61
CA THR A 136 -3.09 -7.07 -22.17
C THR A 136 -2.63 -5.88 -21.33
N VAL A 137 -3.36 -5.60 -20.26
CA VAL A 137 -3.00 -4.61 -19.25
C VAL A 137 -2.73 -5.33 -17.94
N LEU A 138 -1.44 -5.44 -17.61
CA LEU A 138 -1.00 -6.12 -16.41
C LEU A 138 -1.10 -5.19 -15.18
N MET A 139 -1.95 -5.55 -14.22
CA MET A 139 -2.24 -4.73 -13.04
C MET A 139 -1.73 -5.36 -11.74
N GLN A 140 -1.56 -4.52 -10.71
CA GLN A 140 -1.29 -4.96 -9.33
C GLN A 140 -2.13 -4.15 -8.33
N GLY A 141 -2.56 -4.82 -7.27
CA GLY A 141 -3.13 -4.16 -6.09
C GLY A 141 -2.08 -3.34 -5.33
N ARG A 142 -2.55 -2.47 -4.43
CA ARG A 142 -1.68 -1.62 -3.61
C ARG A 142 -1.01 -2.45 -2.51
N ARG A 143 0.32 -2.60 -2.55
CA ARG A 143 1.09 -3.41 -1.57
C ARG A 143 1.19 -2.76 -0.18
N ASN A 144 1.17 -1.43 -0.14
CA ASN A 144 1.39 -0.64 1.08
C ASN A 144 0.10 -0.34 1.86
N ALA A 145 -1.05 -0.91 1.47
CA ALA A 145 -2.33 -0.62 2.10
C ALA A 145 -2.54 -1.36 3.44
N ARG A 146 -1.68 -2.33 3.76
CA ARG A 146 -1.81 -3.16 4.96
C ARG A 146 -1.46 -2.39 6.22
N GLU A 147 -2.11 -2.71 7.33
CA GLU A 147 -1.85 -2.10 8.63
C GLU A 147 -0.42 -2.28 9.10
N ALA A 148 0.17 -3.47 8.92
CA ALA A 148 1.56 -3.73 9.27
C ALA A 148 2.53 -2.73 8.63
N VAL A 149 2.26 -2.27 7.41
CA VAL A 149 3.12 -1.30 6.70
C VAL A 149 3.08 0.09 7.35
N LYS A 150 2.01 0.43 8.09
CA LYS A 150 1.90 1.70 8.82
C LYS A 150 2.83 1.77 10.03
N HIS A 151 3.27 0.63 10.54
CA HIS A 151 4.20 0.53 11.68
C HIS A 151 5.67 0.48 11.24
N PHE A 152 5.93 0.42 9.94
CA PHE A 152 7.29 0.45 9.40
C PHE A 152 7.71 1.88 9.10
N GLY A 153 8.99 2.18 9.29
CA GLY A 153 9.57 3.50 9.04
C GLY A 153 10.43 3.95 10.22
N PRO A 154 10.78 5.25 10.26
CA PRO A 154 11.42 5.86 11.41
C PRO A 154 10.61 5.61 12.68
N ALA A 155 11.27 5.51 13.83
CA ALA A 155 10.60 5.21 15.09
C ALA A 155 9.47 6.24 15.38
N PRO A 156 8.35 5.81 15.99
CA PRO A 156 7.33 6.75 16.48
C PRO A 156 7.94 7.68 17.54
N GLY A 157 7.92 8.99 17.29
CA GLY A 157 8.52 10.00 18.19
C GLY A 157 9.77 10.70 17.62
N VAL A 158 10.34 10.19 16.52
CA VAL A 158 11.36 10.94 15.76
C VAL A 158 10.69 12.12 15.05
N PRO A 159 11.29 13.32 14.99
CA PRO A 159 10.74 14.46 14.25
C PRO A 159 10.38 14.08 12.81
N HIS A 160 9.23 14.55 12.34
CA HIS A 160 8.67 14.24 11.01
C HIS A 160 8.33 12.76 10.75
N SER A 161 8.34 11.91 11.79
CA SER A 161 7.87 10.52 11.70
C SER A 161 6.35 10.47 11.84
N HIS A 162 5.70 9.79 10.89
CA HIS A 162 4.26 9.49 10.92
C HIS A 162 3.98 8.00 11.12
N THR A 163 4.97 7.24 11.58
CA THR A 163 4.84 5.80 11.84
C THR A 163 3.82 5.57 12.95
N LYS A 164 2.85 4.68 12.69
CA LYS A 164 1.83 4.33 13.66
C LYS A 164 2.50 3.61 14.85
N PRO A 165 2.28 4.05 16.10
CA PRO A 165 2.78 3.32 17.27
C PRO A 165 2.03 2.00 17.47
N LEU A 166 2.69 1.04 18.12
CA LEU A 166 2.10 -0.23 18.51
C LEU A 166 1.41 -0.07 19.86
N VAL A 167 0.11 0.25 19.83
CA VAL A 167 -0.74 0.40 21.03
C VAL A 167 -1.80 -0.68 21.08
N LEU A 168 -2.10 -1.18 22.29
CA LEU A 168 -3.17 -2.16 22.53
C LEU A 168 -4.55 -1.57 22.26
N SER A 169 -4.78 -0.31 22.66
CA SER A 169 -6.06 0.39 22.52
C SER A 169 -5.85 1.83 22.08
N LYS A 170 -6.84 2.39 21.39
CA LYS A 170 -6.82 3.78 20.93
C LYS A 170 -7.79 4.60 21.76
N GLY A 171 -7.32 5.67 22.39
CA GLY A 171 -8.15 6.55 23.21
C GLY A 171 -7.37 7.73 23.79
N ARG A 172 -8.05 8.61 24.56
CA ARG A 172 -7.42 9.78 25.19
C ARG A 172 -6.25 9.41 26.10
N LYS A 173 -6.36 8.28 26.82
CA LYS A 173 -5.37 7.82 27.82
C LYS A 173 -4.21 7.01 27.24
N PHE A 174 -4.24 6.65 25.95
CA PHE A 174 -3.25 5.73 25.36
C PHE A 174 -2.27 6.48 24.46
N GLU A 175 -1.05 6.70 24.96
CA GLU A 175 0.07 7.35 24.26
C GLU A 175 -0.26 8.71 23.60
N ARG A 176 -1.12 9.54 24.20
CA ARG A 176 -1.42 10.90 23.68
C ARG A 176 -0.87 12.03 24.55
N ALA A 177 -0.04 11.68 25.53
CA ALA A 177 0.50 12.61 26.50
C ALA A 177 1.82 13.24 25.97
N ARG A 178 2.88 13.16 26.77
CA ARG A 178 4.21 13.70 26.45
C ARG A 178 4.74 13.18 25.11
N GLY A 179 5.42 14.04 24.35
CA GLY A 179 5.96 13.72 23.02
C GLY A 179 4.94 13.71 21.86
N ARG A 180 3.66 13.99 22.13
CA ARG A 180 2.61 14.15 21.08
C ARG A 180 1.79 15.43 21.21
N SER A 181 2.04 16.26 22.21
CA SER A 181 1.32 17.52 22.44
C SER A 181 2.25 18.54 23.08
N LEU A 182 2.33 19.72 22.45
CA LEU A 182 3.21 20.82 22.86
C LEU A 182 2.97 21.27 24.31
N ILE A 183 1.72 21.23 24.77
CA ILE A 183 1.32 21.72 26.11
C ILE A 183 2.03 20.94 27.23
N LEU A 184 2.17 19.62 27.09
CA LEU A 184 2.78 18.78 28.13
C LEU A 184 4.31 18.90 28.13
N GLU A 185 4.92 19.17 26.97
CA GLU A 185 6.35 19.50 26.90
C GLU A 185 6.65 20.86 27.54
N LEU A 186 5.76 21.84 27.35
CA LEU A 186 5.88 23.16 27.98
C LEU A 186 5.68 23.12 29.51
N LEU A 187 4.76 22.28 30.01
CA LEU A 187 4.56 22.09 31.45
C LEU A 187 5.78 21.46 32.14
N ASP A 188 6.46 20.52 31.47
CA ASP A 188 7.71 19.93 31.97
C ASP A 188 8.85 20.95 31.97
N TYR A 189 8.91 21.82 30.95
CA TYR A 189 9.85 22.94 30.91
C TYR A 189 9.64 23.91 32.08
N ILE A 190 8.39 24.30 32.36
CA ILE A 190 8.03 25.19 33.46
C ILE A 190 8.32 24.58 34.85
N LYS A 191 8.18 23.25 35.01
CA LYS A 191 8.36 22.55 36.30
C LYS A 191 9.80 22.06 36.58
N SER A 192 10.73 22.27 35.65
CA SER A 192 12.11 21.83 35.83
C SER A 192 12.83 22.63 36.96
N PRO A 193 13.54 21.97 37.91
CA PRO A 193 14.13 22.65 39.08
C PRO A 193 15.35 23.52 38.76
N THR A 194 15.90 23.43 37.55
CA THR A 194 17.07 24.20 37.13
C THR A 194 16.67 25.60 36.67
N ARG A 195 16.30 26.44 37.64
CA ARG A 195 16.35 27.90 37.50
C ARG A 195 16.84 28.52 38.81
N GLU A 196 18.11 28.25 39.11
CA GLU A 196 18.94 29.26 39.76
C GLU A 196 20.06 29.67 38.80
N LYS A 197 20.08 30.98 38.50
CA LYS A 197 21.18 31.76 37.90
C LYS A 197 21.43 31.59 36.39
N ASN A 198 20.68 32.33 35.56
CA ASN A 198 21.21 33.13 34.42
C ASN A 198 20.18 33.77 33.46
N ASP A 199 18.87 33.79 33.75
CA ASP A 199 17.86 34.32 32.81
C ASP A 199 17.27 35.69 33.21
N ALA A 200 18.07 36.61 33.75
CA ALA A 200 17.62 38.00 33.96
C ALA A 200 17.31 38.74 32.64
N ASN A 201 17.84 38.27 31.49
CA ASN A 201 17.63 38.89 30.17
C ASN A 201 16.57 38.20 29.29
N ARG A 202 15.84 37.21 29.81
CA ARG A 202 14.71 36.57 29.09
C ARG A 202 13.33 36.83 29.73
N ALA A 203 13.27 37.76 30.68
CA ALA A 203 12.03 38.18 31.34
C ALA A 203 11.12 39.09 30.48
N ILE A 204 11.53 39.44 29.25
CA ILE A 204 10.74 40.33 28.39
C ILE A 204 9.55 39.62 27.72
N ASN A 205 9.57 38.30 27.54
CA ASN A 205 8.57 37.67 26.65
C ASN A 205 7.34 37.03 27.34
N ILE A 206 7.23 37.05 28.68
CA ILE A 206 6.04 36.48 29.35
C ILE A 206 4.85 37.45 29.27
N ARG A 207 5.09 38.77 29.36
CA ARG A 207 4.05 39.79 29.17
C ARG A 207 3.58 39.90 27.71
N GLU A 208 4.47 39.70 26.74
CA GLU A 208 4.12 39.64 25.31
C GLU A 208 3.35 38.36 24.96
N LEU A 209 3.71 37.21 25.55
CA LEU A 209 2.94 35.96 25.42
C LEU A 209 1.56 36.03 26.08
N GLN A 210 1.41 36.71 27.22
CA GLN A 210 0.09 36.96 27.83
C GLN A 210 -0.77 37.89 26.98
N LYS A 211 -0.18 38.88 26.30
CA LYS A 211 -0.88 39.72 25.33
C LYS A 211 -1.38 38.91 24.13
N THR A 212 -0.56 38.03 23.56
CA THR A 212 -0.97 37.19 22.41
C THR A 212 -2.00 36.12 22.79
N MET A 213 -1.89 35.52 23.98
CA MET A 213 -2.91 34.59 24.50
C MET A 213 -4.24 35.26 24.83
N ASN A 214 -4.23 36.49 25.35
CA ASN A 214 -5.45 37.24 25.58
C ASN A 214 -6.13 37.64 24.27
N LEU A 215 -5.37 38.08 23.25
CA LEU A 215 -5.88 38.37 21.90
C LEU A 215 -6.47 37.12 21.22
N ALA A 216 -5.84 35.95 21.35
CA ALA A 216 -6.37 34.69 20.85
C ALA A 216 -7.64 34.23 21.60
N GLY A 217 -7.74 34.53 22.90
CA GLY A 217 -8.93 34.28 23.72
C GLY A 217 -10.13 35.14 23.32
N SER A 218 -9.91 36.43 22.97
CA SER A 218 -10.97 37.32 22.48
C SER A 218 -11.44 36.93 21.07
N PHE A 219 -10.52 36.49 20.20
CA PHE A 219 -10.85 36.07 18.83
C PHE A 219 -11.70 34.79 18.80
N ILE A 220 -11.53 33.88 19.77
CA ILE A 220 -12.35 32.67 19.92
C ILE A 220 -13.74 32.99 20.52
N ARG A 221 -13.90 34.09 21.27
CA ARG A 221 -15.23 34.54 21.75
C ARG A 221 -16.03 35.25 20.66
N LEU A 222 -15.39 36.06 19.82
CA LEU A 222 -16.05 36.79 18.72
C LEU A 222 -16.57 35.89 17.58
N PHE A 223 -16.07 34.65 17.45
CA PHE A 223 -16.54 33.68 16.45
C PHE A 223 -17.55 32.66 17.01
N LYS A 224 -18.07 32.87 18.22
CA LYS A 224 -19.01 31.97 18.89
C LYS A 224 -20.38 32.59 19.16
N GLU A 225 -20.55 33.87 18.81
CA GLU A 225 -21.82 34.58 18.76
C GLU A 225 -22.00 35.08 17.33
N ASP A 226 -22.37 34.16 16.43
CA ASP A 226 -23.10 34.34 15.16
C ASP A 226 -23.45 32.95 14.59
#